data_AF-A0A7S3HJG1-F1
#
_entry.id   AF-A0A7S3HJG1-F1
#
_cell.length_a   1.000
_cell.length_b   1.000
_cell.length_c   1.000
_cell.angle_alpha   90.00
_cell.angle_beta   90.00
_cell.angle_gamma   90.00
#
_symmetry.space_group_name_H-M   'P 1'
#
loop_
_entity.id
_entity.type
_entity.pdbx_description
1 polymer ?
#
loop_
_entity_poly.entity_id
_entity_poly.type
_entity_poly.pdbx_seq_one_letter_code
_entity_poly.pdbx_strand_id
1 'polypeptide(L)'
;MASRDKEVYFAKLAEQAERYDEMADHMENVGKLGDELSVEERNLLSVAYKNAVGSRRAAWRIITSVEQKEKSKGNEDNAKFANEYCKKVEGELQKICDTILGLLDSNLIVKASSGESKVFYQKMKADYYRYIAEFTKDEKKQKAAESAEGAYADAQKVAEKDLAVTHPIRLGL
;
A
#
# COMPACT_ATOMS: atom_id res chain seq x y z
N MET A 1 -22.57 -0.34 -13.28
CA MET A 1 -23.33 0.12 -12.09
C MET A 1 -23.60 -1.03 -11.13
N ALA A 2 -24.49 -2.00 -11.43
CA ALA A 2 -24.80 -3.11 -10.50
C ALA A 2 -23.59 -3.93 -9.99
N SER A 3 -22.56 -4.13 -10.81
CA SER A 3 -21.33 -4.80 -10.36
C SER A 3 -20.46 -3.93 -9.45
N ARG A 4 -20.40 -2.62 -9.68
CA ARG A 4 -19.59 -1.68 -8.87
C ARG A 4 -20.20 -1.52 -7.48
N ASP A 5 -21.50 -1.26 -7.44
CA ASP A 5 -22.24 -1.05 -6.19
C ASP A 5 -22.16 -2.29 -5.29
N LYS A 6 -22.19 -3.49 -5.88
CA LYS A 6 -21.98 -4.75 -5.18
C LYS A 6 -20.58 -4.85 -4.58
N GLU A 7 -19.52 -4.60 -5.36
CA GLU A 7 -18.14 -4.67 -4.85
C GLU A 7 -17.90 -3.63 -3.74
N VAL A 8 -18.41 -2.40 -3.90
CA VAL A 8 -18.33 -1.36 -2.86
C VAL A 8 -19.09 -1.78 -1.60
N TYR A 9 -20.28 -2.36 -1.73
CA TYR A 9 -21.04 -2.86 -0.59
C TYR A 9 -20.30 -4.00 0.14
N PHE A 10 -19.71 -4.93 -0.61
CA PHE A 10 -18.91 -6.01 -0.02
C PHE A 10 -17.64 -5.48 0.66
N ALA A 11 -16.97 -4.46 0.10
CA ALA A 11 -15.87 -3.80 0.77
C ALA A 11 -16.29 -3.19 2.12
N LYS A 12 -17.45 -2.53 2.20
CA LYS A 12 -18.00 -1.99 3.46
C LYS A 12 -18.32 -3.10 4.48
N LEU A 13 -18.86 -4.23 4.03
CA LEU A 13 -19.08 -5.39 4.91
C LEU A 13 -17.76 -5.98 5.41
N ALA A 14 -16.77 -6.09 4.52
CA ALA A 14 -15.44 -6.60 4.87
C ALA A 14 -14.73 -5.68 5.87
N GLU A 15 -14.87 -4.36 5.73
CA GLU A 15 -14.38 -3.37 6.70
C GLU A 15 -14.98 -3.61 8.10
N GLN A 16 -16.31 -3.75 8.18
CA GLN A 16 -17.01 -4.01 9.46
C GLN A 16 -16.62 -5.35 10.09
N ALA A 17 -16.23 -6.33 9.27
CA ALA A 17 -15.76 -7.63 9.71
C ALA A 17 -14.23 -7.69 9.92
N GLU A 18 -13.51 -6.57 9.78
CA GLU A 18 -12.04 -6.49 9.84
C GLU A 18 -11.32 -7.43 8.86
N ARG A 19 -11.99 -7.78 7.75
CA ARG A 19 -11.50 -8.65 6.67
C ARG A 19 -10.82 -7.84 5.58
N TYR A 20 -9.70 -7.23 5.93
CA TYR A 20 -9.02 -6.23 5.08
C TYR A 20 -8.40 -6.80 3.80
N ASP A 21 -8.03 -8.09 3.78
CA ASP A 21 -7.53 -8.74 2.57
C ASP A 21 -8.65 -8.85 1.54
N GLU A 22 -9.84 -9.32 1.94
CA GLU A 22 -11.01 -9.38 1.07
C GLU A 22 -11.53 -7.98 0.70
N MET A 23 -11.46 -7.02 1.64
CA MET A 23 -11.76 -5.62 1.36
C MET A 23 -10.86 -5.07 0.24
N ALA A 24 -9.57 -5.42 0.24
CA ALA A 24 -8.62 -5.00 -0.78
C ALA A 24 -8.97 -5.62 -2.13
N ASP A 25 -9.32 -6.91 -2.18
CA ASP A 25 -9.75 -7.60 -3.41
C ASP A 25 -10.99 -6.93 -4.03
N HIS A 26 -12.00 -6.61 -3.21
CA HIS A 26 -13.20 -5.91 -3.69
C HIS A 26 -12.87 -4.51 -4.23
N MET A 27 -12.05 -3.75 -3.51
CA MET A 27 -11.67 -2.40 -3.94
C MET A 27 -10.73 -2.40 -5.16
N GLU A 28 -9.94 -3.45 -5.35
CA GLU A 28 -9.17 -3.68 -6.57
C GLU A 28 -10.09 -3.83 -7.78
N ASN A 29 -11.16 -4.63 -7.64
CA ASN A 29 -12.17 -4.79 -8.68
C ASN A 29 -12.83 -3.45 -9.03
N VAL A 30 -13.22 -2.66 -8.02
CA VAL A 30 -13.79 -1.32 -8.22
C VAL A 30 -12.82 -0.42 -9.01
N GLY A 31 -11.53 -0.41 -8.65
CA GLY A 31 -10.53 0.40 -9.36
C GLY A 31 -10.27 -0.05 -10.81
N LYS A 32 -10.50 -1.33 -11.12
CA LYS A 32 -10.38 -1.88 -12.48
C LYS A 32 -11.56 -1.53 -13.39
N LEU A 33 -12.74 -1.24 -12.84
CA LEU A 33 -13.97 -0.95 -13.62
C LEU A 33 -13.89 0.33 -14.46
N GLY A 34 -12.88 1.16 -14.21
CA GLY A 34 -12.41 2.14 -15.19
C GLY A 34 -13.01 3.54 -15.08
N ASP A 35 -13.98 3.77 -14.21
CA ASP A 35 -14.40 5.13 -13.85
C ASP A 35 -13.57 5.67 -12.69
N GLU A 36 -13.44 6.99 -12.59
CA GLU A 36 -12.79 7.66 -11.45
C GLU A 36 -13.46 7.23 -10.13
N LEU A 37 -12.65 7.03 -9.09
CA LEU A 37 -13.18 6.72 -7.76
C LEU A 37 -13.72 7.98 -7.10
N SER A 38 -14.91 7.88 -6.53
CA SER A 38 -15.44 8.89 -5.62
C SER A 38 -14.57 9.02 -4.37
N VAL A 39 -14.79 10.08 -3.59
CA VAL A 39 -14.05 10.31 -2.33
C VAL A 39 -14.26 9.14 -1.35
N GLU A 40 -15.48 8.61 -1.25
CA GLU A 40 -15.78 7.47 -0.38
C GLU A 40 -15.03 6.21 -0.84
N GLU A 41 -15.10 5.88 -2.13
CA GLU A 41 -14.42 4.70 -2.69
C GLU A 41 -12.90 4.80 -2.58
N ARG A 42 -12.34 5.99 -2.76
CA ARG A 42 -10.90 6.25 -2.59
C ARG A 42 -10.46 6.03 -1.14
N ASN A 43 -11.28 6.45 -0.18
CA ASN A 43 -11.04 6.21 1.23
C ASN A 43 -11.12 4.72 1.57
N LEU A 44 -12.13 4.01 1.07
CA LEU A 44 -12.25 2.55 1.25
C LEU A 44 -11.02 1.81 0.70
N LEU A 45 -10.56 2.16 -0.51
CA LEU A 45 -9.35 1.58 -1.11
C LEU A 45 -8.13 1.80 -0.20
N SER A 46 -7.96 3.02 0.32
CA SER A 46 -6.83 3.35 1.20
C SER A 46 -6.90 2.59 2.52
N VAL A 47 -8.06 2.52 3.17
CA VAL A 47 -8.26 1.77 4.41
C VAL A 47 -7.98 0.28 4.21
N ALA A 48 -8.48 -0.31 3.12
CA ALA A 48 -8.30 -1.72 2.79
C ALA A 48 -6.82 -2.10 2.70
N TYR A 49 -6.09 -1.46 1.77
CA TYR A 49 -4.69 -1.80 1.54
C TYR A 49 -3.78 -1.38 2.69
N LYS A 50 -4.07 -0.27 3.39
CA LYS A 50 -3.29 0.17 4.56
C LYS A 50 -3.34 -0.84 5.69
N ASN A 51 -4.51 -1.42 5.96
CA ASN A 51 -4.66 -2.44 7.00
C ASN A 51 -4.07 -3.79 6.55
N ALA A 52 -4.31 -4.20 5.30
CA ALA A 52 -3.71 -5.42 4.74
C ALA A 52 -2.18 -5.39 4.82
N VAL A 53 -1.54 -4.32 4.32
CA VAL A 53 -0.07 -4.17 4.40
C VAL A 53 0.42 -3.94 5.82
N GLY A 54 -0.35 -3.23 6.66
CA GLY A 54 -0.02 -2.94 8.04
C GLY A 54 0.14 -4.21 8.89
N SER A 55 -0.79 -5.16 8.74
CA SER A 55 -0.74 -6.45 9.42
C SER A 55 0.51 -7.25 9.06
N ARG A 56 0.84 -7.35 7.77
CA ARG A 56 2.04 -8.06 7.29
C ARG A 56 3.34 -7.36 7.68
N ARG A 57 3.39 -6.02 7.67
CA ARG A 57 4.57 -5.26 8.13
C ARG A 57 4.84 -5.48 9.61
N ALA A 58 3.80 -5.52 10.45
CA ALA A 58 3.93 -5.84 11.85
C ALA A 58 4.46 -7.28 12.06
N ALA A 59 3.88 -8.26 11.34
CA ALA A 59 4.34 -9.64 11.37
C ALA A 59 5.81 -9.76 10.95
N TRP A 60 6.20 -9.14 9.83
CA TRP A 60 7.57 -9.15 9.32
C TRP A 60 8.59 -8.60 10.33
N ARG A 61 8.28 -7.48 11.00
CA ARG A 61 9.15 -6.92 12.05
C ARG A 61 9.33 -7.87 13.23
N ILE A 62 8.25 -8.52 13.66
CA ILE A 62 8.28 -9.49 14.77
C ILE A 62 9.16 -10.68 14.38
N ILE A 63 8.93 -11.27 13.21
CA ILE A 63 9.68 -12.45 12.73
C ILE A 63 11.17 -12.11 12.56
N THR A 64 11.48 -10.95 11.99
CA THR A 64 12.87 -10.48 11.85
C THR A 64 13.55 -10.32 13.22
N SER A 65 12.83 -9.80 14.22
CA SER A 65 13.35 -9.70 15.59
C SER A 65 13.58 -11.07 16.23
N VAL A 66 12.68 -12.03 16.00
CA VAL A 66 12.84 -13.41 16.47
C VAL A 66 14.03 -14.08 15.80
N GLU A 67 14.19 -13.95 14.48
CA GLU A 67 15.34 -14.47 13.73
C GLU A 67 16.66 -13.97 14.34
N GLN A 68 16.77 -12.66 14.60
CA GLN A 68 17.96 -12.06 15.21
C GLN A 68 18.22 -12.59 16.62
N LYS A 69 17.17 -12.75 17.44
CA LYS A 69 17.30 -13.30 18.80
C LYS A 69 17.76 -14.75 18.79
N GLU A 70 17.23 -15.58 17.89
CA GLU A 70 17.63 -17.00 17.80
C GLU A 70 19.07 -17.15 17.29
N LYS A 71 19.52 -16.30 16.35
CA LYS A 71 20.93 -16.22 15.95
C LYS A 71 21.85 -15.87 17.12
N SER A 72 21.48 -14.88 17.94
CA SER A 72 22.29 -14.47 19.10
C SER A 72 22.40 -15.55 20.18
N LYS A 73 21.44 -16.48 20.25
CA LYS A 73 21.49 -17.63 21.18
C LYS A 73 22.27 -18.83 20.63
N GLY A 74 22.69 -18.79 19.36
CA GLY A 74 23.31 -19.94 18.68
C GLY A 74 22.31 -20.99 18.19
N ASN A 75 21.00 -20.70 18.18
CA ASN A 75 19.97 -21.62 17.71
C ASN A 75 19.83 -21.54 16.18
N GLU A 76 20.80 -22.11 15.45
CA GLU A 76 20.89 -21.97 13.99
C GLU A 76 19.66 -22.52 13.24
N ASP A 77 19.08 -23.63 13.70
CA ASP A 77 17.93 -24.25 13.03
C ASP A 77 16.66 -23.40 13.18
N ASN A 78 16.39 -22.89 14.38
CA ASN A 78 15.28 -21.97 14.61
C ASN A 78 15.45 -20.67 13.82
N ALA A 79 16.68 -20.16 13.71
CA ALA A 79 16.98 -18.99 12.89
C ALA A 79 16.71 -19.26 11.40
N LYS A 80 17.01 -20.47 10.89
CA LYS A 80 16.67 -20.87 9.51
C LYS A 80 15.15 -20.95 9.31
N PHE A 81 14.42 -21.57 10.23
CA PHE A 81 12.95 -21.65 10.15
C PHE A 81 12.30 -20.26 10.21
N ALA A 82 12.80 -19.37 11.08
CA ALA A 82 12.35 -17.98 11.15
C ALA A 82 12.63 -17.24 9.83
N ASN A 83 13.79 -17.44 9.22
CA ASN A 83 14.13 -16.83 7.93
C ASN A 83 13.23 -17.33 6.79
N GLU A 84 12.94 -18.63 6.73
CA GLU A 84 12.03 -19.21 5.75
C GLU A 84 10.63 -18.61 5.86
N TYR A 85 10.09 -18.53 7.08
CA TYR A 85 8.80 -17.91 7.31
C TYR A 85 8.80 -16.40 7.02
N CYS A 86 9.91 -15.70 7.33
CA CYS A 86 10.10 -14.30 6.98
C CYS A 86 9.96 -14.07 5.47
N LYS A 87 10.61 -14.89 4.64
CA LYS A 87 10.52 -14.83 3.17
C LYS A 87 9.10 -15.02 2.66
N LYS A 88 8.30 -15.87 3.30
CA LYS A 88 6.88 -16.03 2.96
C LYS A 88 6.12 -14.72 3.17
N VAL A 89 6.31 -14.07 4.33
CA VAL A 89 5.68 -12.79 4.65
C VAL A 89 6.18 -11.66 3.73
N GLU A 90 7.46 -11.65 3.39
CA GLU A 90 8.02 -10.71 2.40
C GLU A 90 7.38 -10.89 1.02
N GLY A 91 7.12 -12.14 0.60
CA GLY A 91 6.39 -12.44 -0.64
C GLY A 91 4.96 -11.93 -0.63
N GLU A 92 4.24 -12.08 0.49
CA GLU A 92 2.90 -11.54 0.67
C GLU A 92 2.89 -10.00 0.64
N LEU A 93 3.85 -9.36 1.34
CA LEU A 93 4.01 -7.90 1.33
C LEU A 93 4.27 -7.38 -0.07
N GLN A 94 5.21 -8.00 -0.78
CA GLN A 94 5.56 -7.62 -2.14
C GLN A 94 4.35 -7.72 -3.05
N LYS A 95 3.59 -8.82 -2.98
CA LYS A 95 2.38 -9.00 -3.78
C LYS A 95 1.34 -7.91 -3.52
N ILE A 96 1.06 -7.58 -2.25
CA ILE A 96 0.11 -6.52 -1.89
C ILE A 96 0.58 -5.18 -2.47
N CYS A 97 1.87 -4.85 -2.32
CA CYS A 97 2.43 -3.59 -2.83
C CYS A 97 2.40 -3.53 -4.37
N ASP A 98 2.77 -4.61 -5.06
CA ASP A 98 2.77 -4.68 -6.52
C ASP A 98 1.36 -4.55 -7.08
N THR A 99 0.36 -5.19 -6.46
CA THR A 99 -1.05 -5.07 -6.86
C THR A 99 -1.53 -3.63 -6.82
N ILE A 100 -1.33 -2.93 -5.70
CA ILE A 100 -1.80 -1.54 -5.57
C ILE A 100 -1.00 -0.57 -6.44
N LEU A 101 0.32 -0.76 -6.57
CA LEU A 101 1.14 0.05 -7.47
C LEU A 101 0.69 -0.12 -8.93
N GLY A 102 0.42 -1.35 -9.35
CA GLY A 102 -0.12 -1.65 -10.67
C GLY A 102 -1.48 -0.99 -10.92
N LEU A 103 -2.37 -1.02 -9.92
CA LEU A 103 -3.68 -0.37 -9.99
C LEU A 103 -3.56 1.17 -10.07
N LEU A 104 -2.65 1.75 -9.30
CA LEU A 104 -2.39 3.19 -9.29
C LEU A 104 -1.88 3.66 -10.65
N ASP A 105 -0.88 2.98 -11.21
CA ASP A 105 -0.24 3.38 -12.47
C ASP A 105 -1.13 3.13 -13.69
N SER A 106 -1.89 2.04 -13.71
CA SER A 106 -2.69 1.65 -14.88
C SER A 106 -4.05 2.36 -14.94
N ASN A 107 -4.67 2.63 -13.79
CA ASN A 107 -6.06 3.03 -13.72
C ASN A 107 -6.27 4.35 -12.99
N LEU A 108 -5.73 4.49 -11.78
CA LEU A 108 -6.18 5.55 -10.86
C LEU A 108 -5.49 6.90 -11.12
N ILE A 109 -4.17 6.92 -11.28
CA ILE A 109 -3.41 8.16 -11.50
C ILE A 109 -3.76 8.79 -12.85
N VAL A 110 -3.91 7.98 -13.90
CA VAL A 110 -4.21 8.45 -15.26
C VAL A 110 -5.61 9.09 -15.35
N LYS A 111 -6.55 8.63 -14.51
CA LYS A 111 -7.96 9.06 -14.51
C LYS A 111 -8.28 10.13 -13.47
N ALA A 112 -7.33 10.43 -12.58
CA ALA A 112 -7.47 11.44 -11.55
C ALA A 112 -7.68 12.82 -12.19
N SER A 113 -8.86 13.41 -12.01
CA SER A 113 -9.21 14.68 -12.64
C SER A 113 -8.80 15.88 -11.77
N SER A 114 -8.97 15.77 -10.45
CA SER A 114 -8.71 16.86 -9.49
C SER A 114 -7.30 16.82 -8.91
N GLY A 115 -6.76 17.97 -8.52
CA GLY A 115 -5.47 18.06 -7.82
C GLY A 115 -5.45 17.22 -6.53
N GLU A 116 -6.57 17.21 -5.79
CA GLU A 116 -6.76 16.38 -4.61
C GLU A 116 -6.58 14.88 -4.91
N SER A 117 -7.25 14.37 -5.95
CA SER A 117 -7.16 12.96 -6.34
C SER A 117 -5.76 12.57 -6.79
N LYS A 118 -5.10 13.43 -7.56
CA LYS A 118 -3.72 13.22 -8.02
C LYS A 118 -2.74 13.15 -6.86
N VAL A 119 -2.80 14.12 -5.94
CA VAL A 119 -1.93 14.13 -4.75
C VAL A 119 -2.20 12.90 -3.89
N PHE A 120 -3.46 12.52 -3.70
CA PHE A 120 -3.81 11.33 -2.93
C PHE A 120 -3.17 10.07 -3.51
N TYR A 121 -3.34 9.81 -4.81
CA TYR A 121 -2.80 8.60 -5.45
C TYR A 121 -1.28 8.61 -5.53
N GLN A 122 -0.66 9.75 -5.79
CA GLN A 122 0.80 9.86 -5.82
C GLN A 122 1.42 9.67 -4.43
N LYS A 123 0.80 10.24 -3.40
CA LYS A 123 1.18 9.97 -2.01
C LYS A 123 1.07 8.48 -1.69
N MET A 124 -0.05 7.86 -2.07
CA MET A 124 -0.28 6.44 -1.86
C MET A 124 0.80 5.61 -2.56
N LYS A 125 1.12 5.91 -3.83
CA LYS A 125 2.21 5.28 -4.58
C LYS A 125 3.54 5.37 -3.84
N ALA A 126 3.87 6.56 -3.34
CA ALA A 126 5.11 6.78 -2.59
C ALA A 126 5.15 5.98 -1.28
N ASP A 127 4.03 5.91 -0.54
CA ASP A 127 3.91 5.11 0.68
C ASP A 127 4.17 3.61 0.42
N TYR A 128 3.66 3.04 -0.68
CA TYR A 128 3.88 1.62 -1.00
C TYR A 128 5.32 1.34 -1.47
N TYR A 129 5.94 2.23 -2.25
CA TYR A 129 7.37 2.11 -2.56
C TYR A 129 8.23 2.21 -1.31
N ARG A 130 7.88 3.09 -0.37
CA ARG A 130 8.54 3.19 0.93
C ARG A 130 8.41 1.88 1.72
N TYR A 131 7.25 1.23 1.70
CA TYR A 131 7.08 -0.08 2.33
C TYR A 131 7.95 -1.16 1.68
N ILE A 132 8.06 -1.19 0.35
CA ILE A 132 8.97 -2.09 -0.37
C ILE A 132 10.43 -1.85 0.08
N ALA A 133 10.85 -0.59 0.22
CA ALA A 133 12.20 -0.25 0.66
C ALA A 133 12.52 -0.68 2.11
N GLU A 134 11.51 -0.95 2.95
CA GLU A 134 11.72 -1.39 4.34
C GLU A 134 12.23 -2.83 4.42
N PHE A 135 11.69 -3.74 3.59
CA PHE A 135 12.01 -5.18 3.68
C PHE A 135 12.92 -5.69 2.55
N THR A 136 13.10 -4.92 1.48
CA THR A 136 14.05 -5.26 0.41
C THR A 136 15.49 -4.87 0.76
N LYS A 137 16.45 -5.46 0.03
CA LYS A 137 17.89 -5.23 0.22
C LYS A 137 18.55 -4.80 -1.09
N ASP A 138 19.73 -4.22 -0.96
CA ASP A 138 20.64 -3.89 -2.05
C ASP A 138 19.97 -3.04 -3.15
N GLU A 139 20.12 -3.45 -4.41
CA GLU A 139 19.61 -2.75 -5.58
C GLU A 139 18.09 -2.57 -5.55
N LYS A 140 17.33 -3.55 -5.03
CA LYS A 140 15.86 -3.45 -4.94
C LYS A 140 15.44 -2.35 -3.97
N LYS A 141 16.16 -2.23 -2.85
CA LYS A 141 15.91 -1.17 -1.87
C LYS A 141 16.20 0.21 -2.46
N GLN A 142 17.31 0.36 -3.18
CA GLN A 142 17.66 1.61 -3.82
C GLN A 142 16.60 2.04 -4.85
N LYS A 143 16.21 1.13 -5.75
CA LYS A 143 15.17 1.40 -6.75
C LYS A 143 13.83 1.79 -6.13
N ALA A 144 13.44 1.10 -5.04
CA ALA A 144 12.21 1.42 -4.32
C ALA A 144 12.29 2.80 -3.65
N ALA A 145 13.43 3.16 -3.06
CA ALA A 145 13.63 4.47 -2.44
C ALA A 145 13.58 5.61 -3.47
N GLU A 146 14.27 5.46 -4.61
CA GLU A 146 14.24 6.42 -5.72
C GLU A 146 12.82 6.58 -6.29
N SER A 147 12.07 5.48 -6.42
CA SER A 147 10.68 5.50 -6.87
C SER A 147 9.74 6.19 -5.87
N ALA A 148 9.96 5.99 -4.57
CA ALA A 148 9.21 6.67 -3.52
C ALA A 148 9.49 8.19 -3.54
N GLU A 149 10.76 8.59 -3.65
CA GLU A 149 11.17 9.98 -3.71
C GLU A 149 10.56 10.68 -4.94
N GLY A 150 10.62 10.05 -6.11
CA GLY A 150 9.98 10.59 -7.32
C GLY A 150 8.47 10.78 -7.16
N ALA A 151 7.77 9.80 -6.59
CA ALA A 151 6.33 9.89 -6.37
C ALA A 151 5.95 10.98 -5.33
N TYR A 152 6.72 11.13 -4.25
CA TYR A 152 6.51 12.22 -3.29
C TYR A 152 6.79 13.60 -3.92
N ALA A 153 7.84 13.73 -4.73
CA ALA A 153 8.16 14.97 -5.42
C ALA A 153 7.06 15.38 -6.40
N ASP A 154 6.49 14.42 -7.14
CA ASP A 154 5.38 14.69 -8.05
C ASP A 154 4.08 15.03 -7.29
N ALA A 155 3.80 14.35 -6.18
CA ALA A 155 2.70 14.72 -5.29
C ALA A 155 2.87 16.15 -4.75
N GLN A 156 4.09 16.53 -4.35
CA GLN A 156 4.38 17.85 -3.80
C GLN A 156 4.18 18.95 -4.84
N LYS A 157 4.67 18.77 -6.07
CA LYS A 157 4.46 19.72 -7.17
C LYS A 157 2.96 19.98 -7.42
N VAL A 158 2.15 18.92 -7.44
CA VAL A 158 0.69 19.07 -7.64
C VAL A 158 0.04 19.72 -6.42
N ALA A 159 0.46 19.34 -5.20
CA ALA A 159 -0.08 19.93 -3.97
C ALA A 159 0.24 21.42 -3.82
N GLU A 160 1.43 21.84 -4.20
CA GLU A 160 1.85 23.25 -4.18
C GLU A 160 1.07 24.11 -5.17
N LYS A 161 0.73 23.53 -6.33
CA LYS A 161 0.00 24.21 -7.40
C LYS A 161 -1.51 24.28 -7.14
N ASP A 162 -2.10 23.16 -6.71
CA ASP A 162 -3.56 22.96 -6.75
C ASP A 162 -4.22 22.96 -5.35
N LEU A 163 -3.44 22.88 -4.26
CA LEU A 163 -3.98 22.79 -2.88
C LEU A 163 -3.49 23.93 -1.97
N ALA A 164 -4.38 24.42 -1.10
CA ALA A 164 -4.02 25.39 -0.07
C ALA A 164 -3.03 24.81 0.94
N VAL A 165 -2.19 25.66 1.54
CA VAL A 165 -1.18 25.25 2.53
C VAL A 165 -1.77 24.59 3.79
N THR A 166 -3.04 24.85 4.09
CA THR A 166 -3.79 24.26 5.21
C THR A 166 -4.56 22.99 4.84
N HIS A 167 -4.47 22.53 3.58
CA HIS A 167 -5.23 21.38 3.12
C HIS A 167 -4.75 20.08 3.80
N PRO A 168 -5.64 19.26 4.40
CA PRO A 168 -5.24 18.08 5.18
C PRO A 168 -4.35 17.09 4.43
N ILE A 169 -4.62 16.86 3.14
CA ILE A 169 -3.83 15.96 2.30
C ILE A 169 -2.43 16.53 2.03
N ARG A 170 -2.30 17.86 1.89
CA ARG A 170 -1.01 18.53 1.71
C ARG A 170 -0.19 18.49 3.00
N LEU A 171 -0.83 18.60 4.15
CA LEU A 171 -0.17 18.48 5.46
C LEU A 171 0.26 17.04 5.78
N GLY A 172 -0.47 16.06 5.25
CA GLY A 172 -0.16 14.64 5.44
C GLY A 172 0.82 14.06 4.43
N LEU A 173 1.18 14.81 3.38
CA LEU A 173 2.19 14.45 2.39
C LEU A 173 3.59 14.56 2.99
#